data_AF-A0A8D0AIB7-F1
#
_entry.id   AF-A0A8D0AIB7-F1
#
_cell.length_a   1.000
_cell.length_b   1.000
_cell.length_c   1.000
_cell.angle_alpha   90.00
_cell.angle_beta   90.00
_cell.angle_gamma   90.00
#
_symmetry.space_group_name_H-M   'P 1'
#
loop_
_entity.id
_entity.type
_entity.pdbx_description
1 polymer ?
#
loop_
_entity_poly.entity_id
_entity_poly.type
_entity_poly.pdbx_seq_one_letter_code
_entity_poly.pdbx_strand_id
1 'polypeptide(L)'
;IMSAKGAMVLAKTKTQSEDALKNKDMSQKKLLSLEAQRISSILENCISQVEFAAALPTVLRFNSVSSVVDKELSRALQDHQILDKSLEGLIGLKQESDEEQEGEFGKARAQLKKDIKNSVRDLLRLVRAHPDALCGLRTELGMEVGESEYMLIRGLKKFHSHVVEQLLTSLDEELELLLHKQVSSSPAQDSEHLTLLEEEVATSMKQIDAMISEKNVEIQNLQSGLNGNIRQDAGVSLLVEKQCQSHIKAAKMKHTSIQREIDRLNSQLNNLILENRQAERKNEKVEAEIEYLLQTFDDVIGENQADLELNKMDYEMEEEELMKLKTPFSALEVECNQIQEKRRLAEEKRREDMKELELKTKAAIFAQAWWRGYSTRKALKNKGKSKKAKKGKGKKTK
;
A
#
# COMPACT_ATOMS: atom_id res chain seq x y z
N ILE A 1 -33.96 -19.45 86.52
CA ILE A 1 -33.48 -20.69 85.85
C ILE A 1 -34.60 -21.06 84.89
N MET A 2 -34.59 -20.89 83.57
CA MET A 2 -33.58 -21.10 82.53
C MET A 2 -33.87 -20.14 81.35
N SER A 3 -33.09 -19.09 81.15
CA SER A 3 -33.13 -18.28 79.91
C SER A 3 -31.75 -17.68 79.62
N ALA A 4 -30.76 -18.57 79.54
CA ALA A 4 -29.40 -18.24 79.12
C ALA A 4 -28.73 -19.38 78.32
N LYS A 5 -29.37 -20.56 78.23
CA LYS A 5 -28.84 -21.71 77.48
C LYS A 5 -29.28 -21.76 76.01
N GLY A 6 -30.20 -20.90 75.57
CA GLY A 6 -30.67 -20.86 74.17
C GLY A 6 -29.82 -20.00 73.22
N ALA A 7 -29.24 -18.90 73.71
CA ALA A 7 -28.46 -17.98 72.88
C ALA A 7 -27.02 -18.46 72.62
N MET A 8 -26.44 -19.23 73.55
CA MET A 8 -25.08 -19.76 73.39
C MET A 8 -25.00 -20.95 72.42
N VAL A 9 -26.13 -21.62 72.14
CA VAL A 9 -26.19 -22.77 71.21
C VAL A 9 -26.39 -22.29 69.76
N LEU A 10 -27.15 -21.22 69.52
CA LEU A 10 -27.30 -20.64 68.17
C LEU A 10 -26.08 -19.85 67.68
N ALA A 11 -25.30 -19.25 68.59
CA ALA A 11 -24.05 -18.61 68.20
C ALA A 11 -22.96 -19.65 67.85
N LYS A 12 -22.92 -20.80 68.55
CA LYS A 12 -21.93 -21.86 68.31
C LYS A 12 -22.19 -22.69 67.05
N THR A 13 -23.44 -22.87 66.66
CA THR A 13 -23.80 -23.60 65.43
C THR A 13 -23.64 -22.78 64.16
N LYS A 14 -23.69 -21.44 64.25
CA LYS A 14 -23.46 -20.56 63.09
C LYS A 14 -21.98 -20.39 62.76
N THR A 15 -21.10 -20.29 63.77
CA THR A 15 -19.64 -20.23 63.54
C THR A 15 -19.07 -21.56 63.05
N GLN A 16 -19.61 -22.71 63.51
CA GLN A 16 -19.17 -24.02 63.02
C GLN A 16 -19.65 -24.33 61.60
N SER A 17 -20.76 -23.74 61.14
CA SER A 17 -21.24 -23.91 59.76
C SER A 17 -20.47 -23.03 58.76
N GLU A 18 -20.09 -21.80 59.13
CA GLU A 18 -19.28 -20.94 58.27
C GLU A 18 -17.80 -21.37 58.22
N ASP A 19 -17.25 -21.89 59.32
CA ASP A 19 -15.92 -22.52 59.30
C ASP A 19 -15.93 -23.90 58.62
N ALA A 20 -17.03 -24.66 58.67
CA ALA A 20 -17.14 -25.91 57.91
C ALA A 20 -17.32 -25.66 56.40
N LEU A 21 -17.95 -24.55 55.99
CA LEU A 21 -18.05 -24.14 54.59
C LEU A 21 -16.75 -23.52 54.06
N LYS A 22 -16.00 -22.77 54.88
CA LYS A 22 -14.64 -22.32 54.53
C LYS A 22 -13.60 -23.44 54.53
N ASN A 23 -13.73 -24.43 55.42
CA ASN A 23 -12.80 -25.57 55.45
C ASN A 23 -13.10 -26.63 54.39
N LYS A 24 -14.33 -26.70 53.84
CA LYS A 24 -14.65 -27.59 52.72
C LYS A 24 -14.13 -27.07 51.38
N ASP A 25 -13.98 -25.75 51.24
CA ASP A 25 -13.34 -25.11 50.07
C ASP A 25 -11.79 -25.18 50.12
N MET A 26 -11.24 -25.44 51.30
CA MET A 26 -9.80 -25.59 51.53
C MET A 26 -9.30 -27.05 51.54
N SER A 27 -10.19 -28.04 51.50
CA SER A 27 -9.84 -29.47 51.68
C SER A 27 -9.84 -30.31 50.39
N GLN A 28 -9.98 -29.70 49.22
CA GLN A 28 -9.76 -30.36 47.91
C GLN A 28 -8.64 -29.74 47.07
N LYS A 29 -7.78 -28.88 47.66
CA LYS A 29 -6.48 -28.63 47.03
C LYS A 29 -5.56 -29.80 47.37
N LYS A 30 -5.73 -30.92 46.65
CA LYS A 30 -4.56 -31.77 46.36
C LYS A 30 -3.56 -30.80 45.73
N LEU A 31 -2.59 -30.36 46.53
CA LEU A 31 -1.58 -29.43 46.05
C LEU A 31 -0.91 -30.16 44.89
N LEU A 32 -1.02 -29.56 43.70
CA LEU A 32 -0.25 -30.02 42.55
C LEU A 32 1.19 -30.19 43.01
N SER A 33 1.84 -31.29 42.61
CA SER A 33 3.28 -31.44 42.84
C SER A 33 4.01 -30.21 42.29
N LEU A 34 5.21 -29.90 42.80
CA LEU A 34 5.99 -28.75 42.30
C LEU A 34 6.18 -28.79 40.78
N GLU A 35 6.30 -30.00 40.20
CA GLU A 35 6.39 -30.22 38.76
C GLU A 35 5.05 -29.94 38.05
N ALA A 36 3.94 -30.44 38.61
CA ALA A 36 2.60 -30.19 38.08
C ALA A 36 2.20 -28.70 38.16
N GLN A 37 2.64 -28.00 39.21
CA GLN A 37 2.45 -26.55 39.36
C GLN A 37 3.29 -25.76 38.34
N ARG A 38 4.52 -26.19 38.04
CA ARG A 38 5.35 -25.61 36.96
C ARG A 38 4.69 -25.79 35.60
N ILE A 39 4.21 -27.00 35.30
CA ILE A 39 3.51 -27.30 34.04
C ILE A 39 2.26 -26.43 33.90
N SER A 40 1.45 -26.35 34.96
CA SER A 40 0.25 -25.50 35.00
C SER A 40 0.58 -24.02 34.80
N SER A 41 1.62 -23.50 35.45
CA SER A 41 2.05 -22.10 35.31
C SER A 41 2.59 -21.77 33.91
N ILE A 42 3.31 -22.70 33.27
CA ILE A 42 3.77 -22.51 31.89
C ILE A 42 2.57 -22.44 30.94
N LEU A 43 1.61 -23.35 31.09
CA LEU A 43 0.40 -23.38 30.27
C LEU A 43 -0.43 -22.11 30.43
N GLU A 44 -0.64 -21.64 31.67
CA GLU A 44 -1.32 -20.36 31.94
C GLU A 44 -0.61 -19.18 31.28
N ASN A 45 0.73 -19.10 31.40
CA ASN A 45 1.52 -18.05 30.75
C ASN A 45 1.39 -18.08 29.22
N CYS A 46 1.38 -19.28 28.61
CA CYS A 46 1.16 -19.42 27.18
C CYS A 46 -0.24 -18.96 26.78
N ILE A 47 -1.26 -19.31 27.56
CA ILE A 47 -2.65 -18.86 27.32
C ILE A 47 -2.73 -17.33 27.41
N SER A 48 -2.17 -16.72 28.45
CA SER A 48 -2.18 -15.25 28.59
C SER A 48 -1.47 -14.52 27.45
N GLN A 49 -0.39 -15.09 26.90
CA GLN A 49 0.30 -14.52 25.74
C GLN A 49 -0.54 -14.61 24.46
N VAL A 50 -1.21 -15.74 24.23
CA VAL A 50 -2.12 -15.92 23.09
C VAL A 50 -3.31 -14.96 23.21
N GLU A 51 -3.85 -14.81 24.42
CA GLU A 51 -4.94 -13.86 24.70
C GLU A 51 -4.55 -12.42 24.39
N PHE A 52 -3.37 -11.98 24.84
CA PHE A 52 -2.89 -10.63 24.53
C PHE A 52 -2.63 -10.44 23.03
N ALA A 53 -2.00 -11.41 22.37
CA ALA A 53 -1.75 -11.32 20.93
C ALA A 53 -3.06 -11.24 20.12
N ALA A 54 -4.10 -11.97 20.53
CA ALA A 54 -5.42 -11.91 19.91
C ALA A 54 -6.13 -10.57 20.15
N ALA A 55 -5.90 -9.94 21.30
CA ALA A 55 -6.48 -8.63 21.63
C ALA A 55 -5.63 -7.44 21.16
N LEU A 56 -4.40 -7.67 20.69
CA LEU A 56 -3.45 -6.62 20.30
C LEU A 56 -4.03 -5.60 19.31
N PRO A 57 -4.77 -5.98 18.24
CA PRO A 57 -5.38 -5.00 17.33
C PRO A 57 -6.36 -4.07 18.03
N THR A 58 -7.16 -4.58 18.95
CA THR A 58 -8.11 -3.82 19.75
C THR A 58 -7.38 -2.90 20.72
N VAL A 59 -6.32 -3.39 21.37
CA VAL A 59 -5.47 -2.58 22.27
C VAL A 59 -4.81 -1.42 21.52
N LEU A 60 -4.29 -1.65 20.30
CA LEU A 60 -3.67 -0.59 19.49
C LEU A 60 -4.67 0.52 19.08
N ARG A 61 -5.95 0.19 18.89
CA ARG A 61 -7.00 1.16 18.57
C ARG A 61 -7.33 2.08 19.74
N PHE A 62 -7.26 1.57 20.97
CA PHE A 62 -7.66 2.30 22.18
C PHE A 62 -6.47 2.78 23.04
N ASN A 63 -5.22 2.50 22.63
CA ASN A 63 -4.00 2.92 23.34
C ASN A 63 -3.89 4.45 23.51
N SER A 64 -4.56 5.25 22.67
CA SER A 64 -4.66 6.71 22.80
C SER A 64 -5.62 7.18 23.90
N VAL A 65 -6.43 6.28 24.47
CA VAL A 65 -7.54 6.61 25.38
C VAL A 65 -7.36 6.04 26.79
N SER A 66 -6.57 4.96 26.95
CA SER A 66 -6.43 4.29 28.25
C SER A 66 -5.39 4.97 29.15
N SER A 67 -5.82 5.36 30.35
CA SER A 67 -4.96 5.89 31.43
C SER A 67 -4.31 4.79 32.29
N VAL A 68 -4.60 3.52 31.98
CA VAL A 68 -4.35 2.35 32.83
C VAL A 68 -3.05 1.62 32.46
N VAL A 69 -2.41 2.00 31.36
CA VAL A 69 -1.22 1.32 30.83
C VAL A 69 0.05 1.90 31.44
N ASP A 70 0.97 1.04 31.86
CA ASP A 70 2.30 1.42 32.31
C ASP A 70 3.04 2.23 31.22
N LYS A 71 3.82 3.24 31.60
CA LYS A 71 4.52 4.14 30.68
C LYS A 71 5.41 3.40 29.69
N GLU A 72 6.02 2.29 30.13
CA GLU A 72 6.87 1.45 29.29
C GLU A 72 6.04 0.67 28.25
N LEU A 73 4.90 0.10 28.66
CA LEU A 73 3.98 -0.61 27.77
C LEU A 73 3.30 0.34 26.78
N SER A 74 2.91 1.56 27.20
CA SER A 74 2.35 2.57 26.29
C SER A 74 3.33 3.00 25.21
N ARG A 75 4.62 3.19 25.56
CA ARG A 75 5.68 3.51 24.59
C ARG A 75 5.86 2.36 23.59
N ALA A 76 5.98 1.14 24.08
CA ALA A 76 6.12 -0.03 23.21
C ALA A 76 4.93 -0.21 22.25
N LEU A 77 3.70 0.08 22.72
CA LEU A 77 2.50 0.06 21.87
C LEU A 77 2.50 1.19 20.83
N GLN A 78 2.99 2.39 21.17
CA GLN A 78 3.15 3.50 20.22
C GLN A 78 4.19 3.17 19.15
N ASP A 79 5.35 2.63 19.54
CA ASP A 79 6.39 2.20 18.61
C ASP A 79 5.87 1.12 17.65
N HIS A 80 5.11 0.15 18.19
CA HIS A 80 4.45 -0.87 17.38
C HIS A 80 3.48 -0.26 16.37
N GLN A 81 2.67 0.72 16.79
CA GLN A 81 1.71 1.40 15.91
C GLN A 81 2.39 2.20 14.79
N ILE A 82 3.56 2.78 15.06
CA ILE A 82 4.36 3.47 14.04
C ILE A 82 4.88 2.45 13.01
N LEU A 83 5.38 1.30 13.46
CA LEU A 83 5.84 0.23 12.57
C LEU A 83 4.68 -0.35 11.73
N ASP A 84 3.50 -0.51 12.32
CA ASP A 84 2.30 -1.01 11.63
C ASP A 84 1.84 -0.05 10.53
N LYS A 85 1.75 1.26 10.83
CA LYS A 85 1.48 2.30 9.82
C LYS A 85 2.53 2.36 8.71
N SER A 86 3.80 2.17 9.07
CA SER A 86 4.89 2.13 8.10
C SER A 86 4.75 0.93 7.16
N LEU A 87 4.28 -0.21 7.67
CA LEU A 87 4.04 -1.41 6.87
C LEU A 87 2.83 -1.23 5.96
N GLU A 88 1.76 -0.62 6.47
CA GLU A 88 0.56 -0.31 5.69
C GLU A 88 0.86 0.66 4.53
N GLY A 89 1.65 1.71 4.78
CA GLY A 89 2.11 2.64 3.74
C GLY A 89 2.99 1.97 2.68
N LEU A 90 3.87 1.04 3.09
CA LEU A 90 4.74 0.28 2.19
C LEU A 90 3.96 -0.79 1.40
N ILE A 91 2.84 -1.28 1.94
CA ILE A 91 1.91 -2.14 1.19
C ILE A 91 1.09 -1.32 0.19
N GLY A 92 0.68 -0.09 0.55
CA GLY A 92 -0.02 0.84 -0.33
C GLY A 92 0.82 1.28 -1.54
N LEU A 93 2.08 1.67 -1.32
CA LEU A 93 3.01 2.06 -2.39
C LEU A 93 3.29 0.94 -3.41
N LYS A 94 3.12 -0.33 -3.02
CA LYS A 94 3.27 -1.48 -3.92
C LYS A 94 2.11 -1.60 -4.92
N GLN A 95 0.97 -0.96 -4.69
CA GLN A 95 -0.13 -0.92 -5.66
C GLN A 95 0.06 0.15 -6.75
N GLU A 96 1.02 1.07 -6.59
CA GLU A 96 1.18 2.26 -7.44
C GLU A 96 2.52 2.31 -8.22
N SER A 97 3.42 1.33 -8.12
CA SER A 97 4.75 1.39 -8.76
C SER A 97 5.11 0.16 -9.60
N ASP A 98 5.58 0.44 -10.82
CA ASP A 98 6.14 -0.51 -11.80
C ASP A 98 7.49 -1.11 -11.38
N GLU A 99 7.81 -2.24 -12.01
CA GLU A 99 8.66 -3.35 -11.60
C GLU A 99 10.17 -3.07 -11.35
N GLU A 100 10.66 -1.84 -11.39
CA GLU A 100 12.11 -1.56 -11.43
C GLU A 100 12.81 -1.38 -10.07
N GLN A 101 12.08 -1.29 -8.95
CA GLN A 101 12.66 -1.11 -7.59
C GLN A 101 12.55 -2.32 -6.65
N GLU A 102 12.34 -3.54 -7.16
CA GLU A 102 12.12 -4.74 -6.32
C GLU A 102 13.25 -5.04 -5.31
N GLY A 103 14.50 -4.68 -5.65
CA GLY A 103 15.69 -5.05 -4.86
C GLY A 103 15.81 -4.33 -3.51
N GLU A 104 15.67 -3.00 -3.49
CA GLU A 104 15.76 -2.21 -2.25
C GLU A 104 14.45 -2.23 -1.47
N PHE A 105 13.32 -2.18 -2.17
CA PHE A 105 11.99 -2.27 -1.57
C PHE A 105 11.76 -3.62 -0.88
N GLY A 106 12.24 -4.71 -1.48
CA GLY A 106 12.21 -6.05 -0.89
C GLY A 106 13.00 -6.14 0.42
N LYS A 107 14.19 -5.51 0.47
CA LYS A 107 15.02 -5.46 1.68
C LYS A 107 14.39 -4.61 2.78
N ALA A 108 13.86 -3.44 2.45
CA ALA A 108 13.16 -2.57 3.39
C ALA A 108 11.94 -3.27 4.01
N ARG A 109 11.16 -3.98 3.18
CA ARG A 109 10.01 -4.77 3.64
C ARG A 109 10.42 -5.94 4.54
N ALA A 110 11.52 -6.63 4.20
CA ALA A 110 12.03 -7.73 5.02
C ALA A 110 12.50 -7.24 6.39
N GLN A 111 13.17 -6.08 6.43
CA GLN A 111 13.61 -5.44 7.66
C GLN A 111 12.42 -5.00 8.52
N LEU A 112 11.43 -4.34 7.92
CA LEU A 112 10.22 -3.91 8.63
C LEU A 112 9.41 -5.07 9.21
N LYS A 113 9.28 -6.19 8.49
CA LYS A 113 8.68 -7.43 9.02
C LYS A 113 9.43 -7.97 10.23
N LYS A 114 10.76 -7.90 10.20
CA LYS A 114 11.61 -8.32 11.34
C LYS A 114 11.40 -7.40 12.54
N ASP A 115 11.30 -6.10 12.32
CA ASP A 115 11.11 -5.11 13.37
C ASP A 115 9.73 -5.22 14.02
N ILE A 116 8.67 -5.45 13.24
CA ILE A 116 7.33 -5.76 13.77
C ILE A 116 7.35 -7.04 14.61
N LYS A 117 8.00 -8.11 14.12
CA LYS A 117 8.13 -9.36 14.87
C LYS A 117 8.86 -9.15 16.22
N ASN A 118 9.91 -8.33 16.22
CA ASN A 118 10.64 -8.00 17.45
C ASN A 118 9.75 -7.19 18.39
N SER A 119 9.04 -6.19 17.88
CA SER A 119 8.11 -5.37 18.64
C SER A 119 7.00 -6.21 19.30
N VAL A 120 6.37 -7.16 18.60
CA VAL A 120 5.41 -8.10 19.21
C VAL A 120 6.05 -8.93 20.32
N ARG A 121 7.29 -9.42 20.12
CA ARG A 121 8.01 -10.16 21.17
C ARG A 121 8.28 -9.29 22.40
N ASP A 122 8.62 -8.03 22.20
CA ASP A 122 8.91 -7.11 23.30
C ASP A 122 7.64 -6.74 24.06
N LEU A 123 6.53 -6.52 23.36
CA LEU A 123 5.21 -6.36 23.97
C LEU A 123 4.81 -7.59 24.80
N LEU A 124 4.98 -8.81 24.26
CA LEU A 124 4.70 -10.05 25.00
C LEU A 124 5.60 -10.24 26.23
N ARG A 125 6.85 -9.76 26.18
CA ARG A 125 7.76 -9.78 27.34
C ARG A 125 7.32 -8.80 28.42
N LEU A 126 6.97 -7.57 28.04
CA LEU A 126 6.48 -6.53 28.96
C LEU A 126 5.18 -6.97 29.64
N VAL A 127 4.27 -7.54 28.86
CA VAL A 127 3.02 -8.12 29.35
C VAL A 127 3.25 -9.26 30.34
N ARG A 128 4.24 -10.13 30.07
CA ARG A 128 4.62 -11.20 30.99
C ARG A 128 5.21 -10.67 32.30
N ALA A 129 5.95 -9.56 32.24
CA ALA A 129 6.52 -8.91 33.42
C ALA A 129 5.47 -8.16 34.25
N HIS A 130 4.38 -7.70 33.62
CA HIS A 130 3.32 -6.90 34.23
C HIS A 130 1.91 -7.49 33.98
N PRO A 131 1.57 -8.63 34.59
CA PRO A 131 0.26 -9.28 34.39
C PRO A 131 -0.93 -8.41 34.85
N ASP A 132 -0.72 -7.53 35.83
CA ASP A 132 -1.78 -6.63 36.33
C ASP A 132 -2.19 -5.57 35.29
N ALA A 133 -1.26 -5.13 34.44
CA ALA A 133 -1.52 -4.18 33.36
C ALA A 133 -2.44 -4.79 32.28
N LEU A 134 -2.32 -6.10 32.03
CA LEU A 134 -3.25 -6.82 31.16
C LEU A 134 -4.66 -6.91 31.75
N CYS A 135 -4.76 -7.19 33.05
CA CYS A 135 -6.05 -7.27 33.73
C CYS A 135 -6.77 -5.91 33.68
N GLY A 136 -6.03 -4.81 33.85
CA GLY A 136 -6.57 -3.44 33.69
C GLY A 136 -7.07 -3.18 32.27
N LEU A 137 -6.24 -3.46 31.26
CA LEU A 137 -6.61 -3.34 29.85
C LEU A 137 -7.85 -4.16 29.48
N ARG A 138 -7.97 -5.37 30.04
CA ARG A 138 -9.08 -6.29 29.78
C ARG A 138 -10.42 -5.74 30.29
N THR A 139 -10.44 -5.20 31.49
CA THR A 139 -11.66 -4.70 32.13
C THR A 139 -12.11 -3.37 31.53
N GLU A 140 -11.16 -2.53 31.09
CA GLU A 140 -11.46 -1.20 30.54
C GLU A 140 -11.87 -1.24 29.05
N LEU A 141 -11.23 -2.08 28.23
CA LEU A 141 -11.48 -2.10 26.78
C LEU A 141 -12.59 -3.06 26.33
N GLY A 142 -13.11 -3.92 27.22
CA GLY A 142 -14.12 -4.91 26.84
C GLY A 142 -13.68 -5.73 25.63
N MET A 143 -12.47 -6.33 25.71
CA MET A 143 -11.73 -6.88 24.57
C MET A 143 -12.60 -7.79 23.69
N GLU A 144 -13.09 -7.24 22.58
CA GLU A 144 -13.81 -7.96 21.55
C GLU A 144 -12.77 -8.74 20.74
N VAL A 145 -12.60 -10.02 21.10
CA VAL A 145 -11.72 -10.97 20.41
C VAL A 145 -12.54 -11.67 19.34
N GLY A 146 -11.96 -11.88 18.15
CA GLY A 146 -12.63 -12.59 17.06
C GLY A 146 -13.14 -13.97 17.48
N GLU A 147 -14.21 -14.44 16.83
CA GLU A 147 -14.88 -15.69 17.21
C GLU A 147 -13.94 -16.92 17.12
N SER A 148 -13.07 -16.94 16.11
CA SER A 148 -12.02 -17.96 15.95
C SER A 148 -11.02 -17.97 17.09
N GLU A 149 -10.51 -16.81 17.47
CA GLU A 149 -9.52 -16.61 18.52
C GLU A 149 -10.12 -16.93 19.89
N TYR A 150 -11.37 -16.52 20.12
CA TYR A 150 -12.13 -16.87 21.32
C TYR A 150 -12.29 -18.39 21.47
N MET A 151 -12.63 -19.09 20.38
CA MET A 151 -12.77 -20.54 20.39
C MET A 151 -11.45 -21.26 20.69
N LEU A 152 -10.33 -20.76 20.14
CA LEU A 152 -8.99 -21.26 20.45
C LEU A 152 -8.64 -21.06 21.94
N ILE A 153 -8.79 -19.83 22.45
CA ILE A 153 -8.51 -19.50 23.86
C ILE A 153 -9.37 -20.36 24.81
N ARG A 154 -10.66 -20.52 24.51
CA ARG A 154 -11.57 -21.37 25.27
C ARG A 154 -11.15 -22.84 25.24
N GLY A 155 -10.70 -23.34 24.08
CA GLY A 155 -10.15 -24.68 23.93
C GLY A 155 -8.91 -24.89 24.79
N LEU A 156 -7.96 -23.94 24.77
CA LEU A 156 -6.74 -24.00 25.57
C LEU A 156 -7.02 -23.98 27.08
N LYS A 157 -7.98 -23.17 27.54
CA LYS A 157 -8.41 -23.17 28.96
C LYS A 157 -9.03 -24.49 29.39
N LYS A 158 -9.86 -25.09 28.52
CA LYS A 158 -10.40 -26.43 28.78
C LYS A 158 -9.29 -27.48 28.86
N PHE A 159 -8.34 -27.44 27.91
CA PHE A 159 -7.19 -28.33 27.92
C PHE A 159 -6.38 -28.19 29.21
N HIS A 160 -6.07 -26.95 29.63
CA HIS A 160 -5.40 -26.69 30.91
C HIS A 160 -6.16 -27.28 32.10
N SER A 161 -7.49 -27.13 32.15
CA SER A 161 -8.32 -27.73 33.20
C SER A 161 -8.22 -29.26 33.23
N HIS A 162 -8.23 -29.93 32.07
CA HIS A 162 -8.08 -31.39 31.99
C HIS A 162 -6.68 -31.85 32.41
N VAL A 163 -5.63 -31.11 32.02
CA VAL A 163 -4.26 -31.41 32.43
C VAL A 163 -4.12 -31.28 33.95
N VAL A 164 -4.71 -30.25 34.56
CA VAL A 164 -4.73 -30.09 36.02
C VAL A 164 -5.46 -31.26 36.67
N GLU A 165 -6.61 -31.69 36.14
CA GLU A 165 -7.37 -32.83 36.66
C GLU A 165 -6.59 -34.15 36.60
N GLN A 166 -5.92 -34.42 35.48
CA GLN A 166 -5.06 -35.61 35.31
C GLN A 166 -3.83 -35.60 36.23
N LEU A 167 -3.30 -34.42 36.56
CA LEU A 167 -2.19 -34.28 37.50
C LEU A 167 -2.63 -34.45 38.97
N LEU A 168 -3.94 -34.60 39.24
CA LEU A 168 -4.53 -34.78 40.58
C LEU A 168 -4.99 -36.22 40.88
N THR A 169 -5.10 -37.11 39.89
CA THR A 169 -5.55 -38.51 40.05
C THR A 169 -4.40 -39.47 40.40
N SER A 170 -4.63 -40.40 41.35
CA SER A 170 -3.65 -41.39 41.85
C SER A 170 -4.03 -42.80 41.38
N LEU A 171 -3.05 -43.59 40.92
CA LEU A 171 -3.22 -44.92 40.31
C LEU A 171 -3.78 -46.01 41.25
N ASP A 172 -3.75 -45.78 42.56
CA ASP A 172 -4.10 -46.78 43.60
C ASP A 172 -5.62 -46.93 43.81
N GLU A 173 -6.41 -45.91 43.49
CA GLU A 173 -7.86 -45.87 43.78
C GLU A 173 -8.70 -46.76 42.83
N GLU A 174 -8.13 -47.27 41.73
CA GLU A 174 -8.85 -48.08 40.73
C GLU A 174 -8.83 -49.61 41.01
N LEU A 175 -7.92 -50.13 41.85
CA LEU A 175 -7.69 -51.58 42.01
C LEU A 175 -8.47 -52.25 43.17
N GLU A 176 -8.88 -51.51 44.21
CA GLU A 176 -9.51 -52.08 45.41
C GLU A 176 -10.97 -52.52 45.24
N LEU A 177 -11.66 -52.04 44.20
CA LEU A 177 -13.09 -52.28 43.97
C LEU A 177 -13.41 -53.67 43.37
N LEU A 178 -12.41 -54.39 42.86
CA LEU A 178 -12.60 -55.66 42.14
C LEU A 178 -12.52 -56.92 43.02
N LEU A 179 -11.95 -56.84 44.23
CA LEU A 179 -11.55 -58.02 45.00
C LEU A 179 -12.58 -58.56 46.00
N HIS A 180 -13.62 -57.80 46.34
CA HIS A 180 -14.43 -58.05 47.55
C HIS A 180 -15.70 -58.92 47.39
N LYS A 181 -15.99 -59.50 46.21
CA LYS A 181 -17.34 -60.04 45.93
C LYS A 181 -17.51 -61.57 45.85
N GLN A 182 -16.51 -62.40 46.17
CA GLN A 182 -16.67 -63.86 45.95
C GLN A 182 -16.26 -64.75 47.15
N VAL A 183 -17.26 -65.47 47.68
CA VAL A 183 -17.21 -66.78 48.38
C VAL A 183 -17.13 -66.79 49.93
N SER A 184 -18.21 -67.21 50.60
CA SER A 184 -18.33 -68.56 51.22
C SER A 184 -19.48 -68.66 52.24
N SER A 185 -20.25 -69.75 52.20
CA SER A 185 -20.74 -70.43 53.42
C SER A 185 -21.21 -71.85 53.11
N SER A 186 -21.01 -72.78 54.06
CA SER A 186 -21.80 -74.02 54.24
C SER A 186 -21.55 -74.62 55.65
N PRO A 187 -22.59 -75.06 56.39
CA PRO A 187 -22.52 -75.63 57.75
C PRO A 187 -23.10 -77.06 57.86
N ALA A 188 -22.89 -77.75 59.00
CA ALA A 188 -23.70 -78.92 59.39
C ALA A 188 -23.56 -79.27 60.88
N GLN A 189 -24.59 -78.96 61.68
CA GLN A 189 -25.03 -79.69 62.88
C GLN A 189 -26.27 -78.97 63.40
N ASP A 190 -27.47 -79.56 63.27
CA ASP A 190 -28.68 -79.27 64.07
C ASP A 190 -29.87 -80.11 63.54
N SER A 191 -29.81 -81.43 63.74
CA SER A 191 -30.81 -82.39 63.22
C SER A 191 -32.08 -82.51 64.07
N GLU A 192 -32.18 -81.81 65.19
CA GLU A 192 -33.35 -81.87 66.09
C GLU A 192 -34.04 -80.51 66.29
N HIS A 193 -33.34 -79.40 66.05
CA HIS A 193 -34.01 -78.16 65.61
C HIS A 193 -34.71 -78.36 64.27
N LEU A 194 -34.27 -79.34 63.47
CA LEU A 194 -34.73 -79.62 62.12
C LEU A 194 -36.24 -79.81 62.00
N THR A 195 -36.92 -80.47 62.95
CA THR A 195 -38.35 -80.85 62.75
C THR A 195 -39.34 -79.75 63.12
N LEU A 196 -39.09 -78.97 64.17
CA LEU A 196 -39.85 -77.76 64.47
C LEU A 196 -39.50 -76.62 63.50
N LEU A 197 -38.22 -76.51 63.15
CA LEU A 197 -37.76 -75.61 62.09
C LEU A 197 -38.31 -76.04 60.73
N GLU A 198 -38.55 -77.32 60.45
CA GLU A 198 -39.14 -77.81 59.20
C GLU A 198 -40.59 -77.35 59.02
N GLU A 199 -41.40 -77.33 60.09
CA GLU A 199 -42.77 -76.79 60.02
C GLU A 199 -42.79 -75.26 59.92
N GLU A 200 -41.92 -74.55 60.65
CA GLU A 200 -41.74 -73.10 60.52
C GLU A 200 -41.17 -72.73 59.14
N VAL A 201 -40.21 -73.51 58.62
CA VAL A 201 -39.68 -73.41 57.26
C VAL A 201 -40.76 -73.73 56.25
N ALA A 202 -41.64 -74.70 56.46
CA ALA A 202 -42.70 -75.01 55.50
C ALA A 202 -43.75 -73.88 55.39
N THR A 203 -44.08 -73.23 56.51
CA THR A 203 -45.01 -72.09 56.52
C THR A 203 -44.35 -70.81 55.99
N SER A 204 -43.10 -70.54 56.39
CA SER A 204 -42.27 -69.46 55.84
C SER A 204 -42.01 -69.66 54.34
N MET A 205 -41.75 -70.89 53.89
CA MET A 205 -41.56 -71.24 52.48
C MET A 205 -42.82 -70.94 51.68
N LYS A 206 -44.01 -71.30 52.19
CA LYS A 206 -45.28 -70.94 51.53
C LYS A 206 -45.49 -69.43 51.42
N GLN A 207 -45.10 -68.67 52.44
CA GLN A 207 -45.17 -67.20 52.42
C GLN A 207 -44.15 -66.61 51.43
N ILE A 208 -42.92 -67.15 51.42
CA ILE A 208 -41.86 -66.78 50.48
C ILE A 208 -42.28 -67.12 49.04
N ASP A 209 -42.87 -68.29 48.80
CA ASP A 209 -43.38 -68.70 47.48
C ASP A 209 -44.52 -67.79 46.98
N ALA A 210 -45.39 -67.34 47.89
CA ALA A 210 -46.40 -66.34 47.56
C ALA A 210 -45.79 -64.98 47.18
N MET A 211 -44.79 -64.51 47.94
CA MET A 211 -44.05 -63.28 47.62
C MET A 211 -43.23 -63.40 46.33
N ILE A 212 -42.61 -64.55 46.08
CA ILE A 212 -41.89 -64.85 44.83
C ILE A 212 -42.87 -64.81 43.66
N SER A 213 -44.06 -65.38 43.82
CA SER A 213 -45.09 -65.34 42.79
C SER A 213 -45.55 -63.90 42.49
N GLU A 214 -45.76 -63.08 43.52
CA GLU A 214 -46.09 -61.66 43.36
C GLU A 214 -44.95 -60.88 42.67
N LYS A 215 -43.71 -61.07 43.11
CA LYS A 215 -42.53 -60.43 42.51
C LYS A 215 -42.28 -60.90 41.08
N ASN A 216 -42.57 -62.16 40.75
CA ASN A 216 -42.49 -62.66 39.38
C ASN A 216 -43.52 -61.99 38.46
N VAL A 217 -44.73 -61.73 38.95
CA VAL A 217 -45.74 -60.96 38.21
C VAL A 217 -45.28 -59.51 38.01
N GLU A 218 -44.71 -58.88 39.04
CA GLU A 218 -44.14 -57.52 38.94
C GLU A 218 -42.98 -57.47 37.93
N ILE A 219 -42.09 -58.46 37.94
CA ILE A 219 -40.99 -58.58 36.98
C ILE A 219 -41.53 -58.76 35.55
N GLN A 220 -42.53 -59.62 35.33
CA GLN A 220 -43.13 -59.78 34.00
C GLN A 220 -43.78 -58.49 33.51
N ASN A 221 -44.44 -57.73 34.39
CA ASN A 221 -45.05 -56.44 34.05
C ASN A 221 -43.99 -55.40 33.69
N LEU A 222 -42.90 -55.31 34.47
CA LEU A 222 -41.78 -54.41 34.18
C LEU A 222 -41.05 -54.80 32.89
N GLN A 223 -40.82 -56.09 32.64
CA GLN A 223 -40.25 -56.60 31.39
C GLN A 223 -41.13 -56.28 30.19
N SER A 224 -42.45 -56.41 30.33
CA SER A 224 -43.42 -56.06 29.29
C SER A 224 -43.44 -54.55 29.03
N GLY A 225 -43.38 -53.73 30.08
CA GLY A 225 -43.27 -52.27 29.98
C GLY A 225 -41.98 -51.81 29.32
N LEU A 226 -40.84 -52.42 29.69
CA LEU A 226 -39.54 -52.13 29.09
C LEU A 226 -39.52 -52.50 27.60
N ASN A 227 -40.02 -53.68 27.23
CA ASN A 227 -40.13 -54.10 25.83
C ASN A 227 -41.09 -53.21 25.02
N GLY A 228 -42.15 -52.71 25.65
CA GLY A 228 -43.04 -51.71 25.06
C GLY A 228 -42.32 -50.39 24.76
N ASN A 229 -41.55 -49.88 25.73
CA ASN A 229 -40.77 -48.65 25.58
C ASN A 229 -39.66 -48.79 24.53
N ILE A 230 -38.96 -49.93 24.49
CA ILE A 230 -37.91 -50.20 23.48
C ILE A 230 -38.50 -50.19 22.06
N ARG A 231 -39.71 -50.74 21.86
CA ARG A 231 -40.37 -50.70 20.54
C ARG A 231 -40.79 -49.28 20.14
N GLN A 232 -41.26 -48.47 21.09
CA GLN A 232 -41.61 -47.08 20.81
C GLN A 232 -40.37 -46.24 20.50
N ASP A 233 -39.29 -46.42 21.24
CA ASP A 233 -38.01 -45.74 21.03
C ASP A 233 -37.38 -46.12 19.67
N ALA A 234 -37.44 -47.39 19.28
CA ALA A 234 -37.01 -47.84 17.95
C ALA A 234 -37.81 -47.19 16.81
N GLY A 235 -39.12 -46.99 17.00
CA GLY A 235 -39.98 -46.30 16.04
C GLY A 235 -39.66 -44.81 15.91
N VAL A 236 -39.38 -44.13 17.02
CA VAL A 236 -38.96 -42.71 17.05
C VAL A 236 -37.58 -42.54 16.42
N SER A 237 -36.63 -43.43 16.75
CA SER A 237 -35.27 -43.41 16.22
C SER A 237 -35.24 -43.55 14.69
N LEU A 238 -36.05 -44.45 14.12
CA LEU A 238 -36.15 -44.63 12.67
C LEU A 238 -36.77 -43.42 11.94
N LEU A 239 -37.67 -42.69 12.60
CA LEU A 239 -38.29 -41.47 12.08
C LEU A 239 -37.28 -40.30 12.07
N VAL A 240 -36.52 -40.16 13.16
CA VAL A 240 -35.42 -39.20 13.29
C VAL A 240 -34.32 -39.49 12.26
N GLU A 241 -33.98 -40.76 12.03
CA GLU A 241 -32.96 -41.16 11.05
C GLU A 241 -33.38 -40.84 9.61
N LYS A 242 -34.64 -41.10 9.23
CA LYS A 242 -35.19 -40.68 7.92
C LYS A 242 -35.18 -39.16 7.75
N GLN A 243 -35.49 -38.40 8.82
CA GLN A 243 -35.43 -36.94 8.81
C GLN A 243 -33.99 -36.43 8.69
N CYS A 244 -33.04 -36.99 9.43
CA CYS A 244 -31.62 -36.66 9.30
C CYS A 244 -31.11 -36.95 7.87
N GLN A 245 -31.49 -38.08 7.29
CA GLN A 245 -31.07 -38.45 5.95
C GLN A 245 -31.60 -37.49 4.87
N SER A 246 -32.83 -36.97 5.01
CA SER A 246 -33.37 -35.97 4.09
C SER A 246 -32.68 -34.61 4.24
N HIS A 247 -32.38 -34.18 5.48
CA HIS A 247 -31.59 -32.96 5.75
C HIS A 247 -30.16 -33.05 5.19
N ILE A 248 -29.49 -34.19 5.35
CA ILE A 248 -28.15 -34.42 4.79
C ILE A 248 -28.19 -34.34 3.25
N LYS A 249 -29.20 -34.92 2.61
CA LYS A 249 -29.37 -34.82 1.14
C LYS A 249 -29.61 -33.38 0.70
N ALA A 250 -30.47 -32.64 1.40
CA ALA A 250 -30.72 -31.23 1.10
C ALA A 250 -29.46 -30.37 1.30
N ALA A 251 -28.70 -30.60 2.36
CA ALA A 251 -27.43 -29.91 2.62
C ALA A 251 -26.37 -30.23 1.55
N LYS A 252 -26.24 -31.49 1.13
CA LYS A 252 -25.34 -31.89 0.03
C LYS A 252 -25.72 -31.23 -1.30
N MET A 253 -27.01 -31.15 -1.63
CA MET A 253 -27.46 -30.43 -2.83
C MET A 253 -27.12 -28.93 -2.77
N LYS A 254 -27.33 -28.29 -1.61
CA LYS A 254 -26.92 -26.88 -1.40
C LYS A 254 -25.41 -26.71 -1.53
N HIS A 255 -24.62 -27.60 -0.92
CA HIS A 255 -23.16 -27.56 -1.00
C HIS A 255 -22.67 -27.68 -2.44
N THR A 256 -23.19 -28.65 -3.22
CA THR A 256 -22.83 -28.77 -4.65
C THR A 256 -23.29 -27.58 -5.49
N SER A 257 -24.39 -26.92 -5.12
CA SER A 257 -24.84 -25.69 -5.79
C SER A 257 -23.90 -24.52 -5.51
N ILE A 258 -23.50 -24.33 -4.25
CA ILE A 258 -22.55 -23.28 -3.85
C ILE A 258 -21.18 -23.56 -4.48
N GLN A 259 -20.73 -24.81 -4.49
CA GLN A 259 -19.46 -25.19 -5.12
C GLN A 259 -19.45 -24.85 -6.61
N ARG A 260 -20.52 -25.18 -7.34
CA ARG A 260 -20.66 -24.80 -8.76
C ARG A 260 -20.61 -23.29 -8.96
N GLU A 261 -21.19 -22.53 -8.06
CA GLU A 261 -21.16 -21.06 -8.11
C GLU A 261 -19.76 -20.52 -7.84
N ILE A 262 -19.04 -21.08 -6.87
CA ILE A 262 -17.63 -20.76 -6.61
C ILE A 262 -16.78 -21.04 -7.85
N ASP A 263 -16.94 -22.21 -8.47
CA ASP A 263 -16.17 -22.59 -9.66
C ASP A 263 -16.49 -21.67 -10.86
N ARG A 264 -17.77 -21.27 -10.99
CA ARG A 264 -18.23 -20.31 -12.01
C ARG A 264 -17.60 -18.93 -11.78
N LEU A 265 -17.65 -18.40 -10.56
CA LEU A 265 -17.08 -17.10 -10.21
C LEU A 265 -15.55 -17.10 -10.35
N ASN A 266 -14.88 -18.18 -9.96
CA ASN A 266 -13.43 -18.34 -10.15
C ASN A 266 -13.06 -18.31 -11.64
N SER A 267 -13.85 -18.96 -12.49
CA SER A 267 -13.64 -18.93 -13.94
C SER A 267 -13.84 -17.51 -14.52
N GLN A 268 -14.87 -16.79 -14.06
CA GLN A 268 -15.10 -15.41 -14.45
C GLN A 268 -13.97 -14.48 -14.00
N LEU A 269 -13.50 -14.63 -12.77
CA LEU A 269 -12.38 -13.85 -12.24
C LEU A 269 -11.11 -14.09 -13.05
N ASN A 270 -10.79 -15.35 -13.37
CA ASN A 270 -9.62 -15.68 -14.18
C ASN A 270 -9.70 -15.09 -15.59
N ASN A 271 -10.88 -15.10 -16.20
CA ASN A 271 -11.09 -14.47 -17.51
C ASN A 271 -10.88 -12.95 -17.44
N LEU A 272 -11.46 -12.28 -16.44
CA LEU A 272 -11.28 -10.83 -16.25
C LEU A 272 -9.82 -10.46 -15.98
N ILE A 273 -9.08 -11.26 -15.20
CA ILE A 273 -7.64 -11.05 -14.99
C ILE A 273 -6.87 -11.15 -16.32
N LEU A 274 -7.21 -12.11 -17.18
CA LEU A 274 -6.56 -12.28 -18.48
C LEU A 274 -6.89 -11.14 -19.44
N GLU A 275 -8.16 -10.72 -19.50
CA GLU A 275 -8.60 -9.57 -20.28
C GLU A 275 -7.92 -8.28 -19.82
N ASN A 276 -7.83 -8.05 -18.50
CA ASN A 276 -7.16 -6.87 -17.95
C ASN A 276 -5.67 -6.86 -18.31
N ARG A 277 -4.96 -7.99 -18.13
CA ARG A 277 -3.55 -8.11 -18.55
C ARG A 277 -3.35 -7.86 -20.05
N GLN A 278 -4.31 -8.23 -20.88
CA GLN A 278 -4.24 -7.96 -22.31
C GLN A 278 -4.50 -6.47 -22.62
N ALA A 279 -5.37 -5.82 -21.87
CA ALA A 279 -5.62 -4.38 -21.97
C ALA A 279 -4.41 -3.56 -21.50
N GLU A 280 -3.82 -3.92 -20.35
CA GLU A 280 -2.58 -3.32 -19.81
C GLU A 280 -1.46 -3.34 -20.87
N ARG A 281 -1.20 -4.50 -21.49
CA ARG A 281 -0.21 -4.62 -22.58
C ARG A 281 -0.51 -3.78 -23.82
N LYS A 282 -1.77 -3.44 -24.08
CA LYS A 282 -2.13 -2.52 -25.18
C LYS A 282 -1.89 -1.08 -24.76
N ASN A 283 -2.19 -0.74 -23.52
CA ASN A 283 -1.93 0.58 -22.96
C ASN A 283 -0.43 0.86 -22.93
N GLU A 284 0.41 -0.07 -22.45
CA GLU A 284 1.87 0.04 -22.46
C GLU A 284 2.42 0.37 -23.86
N LYS A 285 1.85 -0.22 -24.92
CA LYS A 285 2.26 0.06 -26.30
C LYS A 285 1.86 1.46 -26.75
N VAL A 286 0.67 1.91 -26.38
CA VAL A 286 0.18 3.25 -26.69
C VAL A 286 1.00 4.29 -25.93
N GLU A 287 1.31 4.04 -24.67
CA GLU A 287 2.17 4.90 -23.85
C GLU A 287 3.58 5.00 -24.45
N ALA A 288 4.16 3.89 -24.91
CA ALA A 288 5.45 3.92 -25.61
C ALA A 288 5.41 4.71 -26.93
N GLU A 289 4.30 4.64 -27.68
CA GLU A 289 4.11 5.43 -28.90
C GLU A 289 3.94 6.92 -28.60
N ILE A 290 3.22 7.27 -27.52
CA ILE A 290 3.10 8.65 -27.04
C ILE A 290 4.46 9.20 -26.62
N GLU A 291 5.24 8.45 -25.83
CA GLU A 291 6.58 8.87 -25.39
C GLU A 291 7.52 9.09 -26.58
N TYR A 292 7.49 8.17 -27.56
CA TYR A 292 8.24 8.33 -28.81
C TYR A 292 7.83 9.61 -29.55
N LEU A 293 6.52 9.86 -29.70
CA LEU A 293 6.03 11.06 -30.37
C LEU A 293 6.43 12.34 -29.62
N LEU A 294 6.35 12.35 -28.29
CA LEU A 294 6.79 13.48 -27.47
C LEU A 294 8.28 13.76 -27.65
N GLN A 295 9.12 12.72 -27.56
CA GLN A 295 10.57 12.87 -27.75
C GLN A 295 10.88 13.43 -29.14
N THR A 296 10.27 12.89 -30.20
CA THR A 296 10.50 13.40 -31.56
C THR A 296 10.00 14.84 -31.74
N PHE A 297 8.91 15.21 -31.07
CA PHE A 297 8.42 16.58 -31.10
C PHE A 297 9.38 17.53 -30.39
N ASP A 298 9.84 17.17 -29.19
CA ASP A 298 10.79 17.97 -28.41
C ASP A 298 12.13 18.13 -29.15
N ASP A 299 12.62 17.07 -29.80
CA ASP A 299 13.82 17.12 -30.64
C ASP A 299 13.64 18.10 -31.81
N VAL A 300 12.55 17.99 -32.56
CA VAL A 300 12.25 18.88 -33.70
C VAL A 300 12.04 20.33 -33.26
N ILE A 301 11.39 20.56 -32.12
CA ILE A 301 11.23 21.91 -31.56
C ILE A 301 12.59 22.46 -31.13
N GLY A 302 13.44 21.64 -30.52
CA GLY A 302 14.81 22.01 -30.15
C GLY A 302 15.66 22.40 -31.36
N GLU A 303 15.63 21.60 -32.42
CA GLU A 303 16.33 21.90 -33.69
C GLU A 303 15.81 23.21 -34.32
N ASN A 304 14.49 23.37 -34.44
CA ASN A 304 13.89 24.59 -34.98
C ASN A 304 14.25 25.84 -34.16
N GLN A 305 14.29 25.71 -32.83
CA GLN A 305 14.67 26.81 -31.95
C GLN A 305 16.14 27.20 -32.15
N ALA A 306 17.04 26.23 -32.26
CA ALA A 306 18.45 26.48 -32.55
C ALA A 306 18.63 27.16 -33.93
N ASP A 307 17.91 26.71 -34.95
CA ASP A 307 17.94 27.32 -36.29
C ASP A 307 17.40 28.76 -36.27
N LEU A 308 16.34 29.03 -35.51
CA LEU A 308 15.80 30.38 -35.35
C LEU A 308 16.80 31.31 -34.65
N GLU A 309 17.48 30.83 -33.61
CA GLU A 309 18.51 31.60 -32.91
C GLU A 309 19.72 31.90 -33.81
N LEU A 310 20.16 30.91 -34.60
CA LEU A 310 21.22 31.08 -35.58
C LEU A 310 20.85 32.12 -36.65
N ASN A 311 19.67 31.98 -37.26
CA ASN A 311 19.18 32.92 -38.27
C ASN A 311 19.04 34.34 -37.72
N LYS A 312 18.64 34.48 -36.45
CA LYS A 312 18.53 35.79 -35.80
C LYS A 312 19.90 36.44 -35.64
N MET A 313 20.90 35.68 -35.21
CA MET A 313 22.27 36.16 -35.10
C MET A 313 22.83 36.60 -36.46
N ASP A 314 22.58 35.80 -37.52
CA ASP A 314 23.00 36.14 -38.88
C ASP A 314 22.31 37.42 -39.38
N TYR A 315 21.00 37.56 -39.14
CA TYR A 315 20.26 38.78 -39.48
C TYR A 315 20.82 40.02 -38.76
N GLU A 316 21.11 39.93 -37.47
CA GLU A 316 21.69 41.03 -36.69
C GLU A 316 23.09 41.42 -37.24
N MET A 317 23.91 40.44 -37.61
CA MET A 317 25.21 40.67 -38.24
C MET A 317 25.08 41.35 -39.61
N GLU A 318 24.19 40.87 -40.48
CA GLU A 318 23.93 41.47 -41.78
C GLU A 318 23.38 42.91 -41.66
N GLU A 319 22.51 43.16 -40.68
CA GLU A 319 21.99 44.50 -40.39
C GLU A 319 23.12 45.46 -39.97
N GLU A 320 24.04 45.02 -39.13
CA GLU A 320 25.21 45.81 -38.77
C GLU A 320 26.11 46.12 -39.97
N GLU A 321 26.37 45.14 -40.83
CA GLU A 321 27.17 45.31 -42.04
C GLU A 321 26.51 46.31 -43.00
N LEU A 322 25.20 46.19 -43.18
CA LEU A 322 24.41 47.12 -43.99
C LEU A 322 24.53 48.54 -43.44
N MET A 323 24.41 48.72 -42.13
CA MET A 323 24.55 50.04 -41.49
C MET A 323 25.95 50.62 -41.64
N LYS A 324 27.00 49.79 -41.50
CA LYS A 324 28.40 50.19 -41.73
C LYS A 324 28.61 50.66 -43.17
N LEU A 325 27.98 50.00 -44.15
CA LEU A 325 28.16 50.28 -45.57
C LEU A 325 27.27 51.42 -46.10
N LYS A 326 26.12 51.66 -45.46
CA LYS A 326 25.20 52.74 -45.84
C LYS A 326 25.82 54.13 -45.75
N THR A 327 26.65 54.36 -44.73
CA THR A 327 27.32 55.67 -44.53
C THR A 327 28.33 56.02 -45.62
N PRO A 328 29.29 55.16 -46.03
CA PRO A 328 30.18 55.45 -47.14
C PRO A 328 29.45 55.52 -48.49
N PHE A 329 28.40 54.72 -48.71
CA PHE A 329 27.61 54.83 -49.95
C PHE A 329 26.95 56.20 -50.08
N SER A 330 26.34 56.72 -49.01
CA SER A 330 25.73 58.05 -49.03
C SER A 330 26.78 59.14 -49.27
N ALA A 331 27.96 59.02 -48.67
CA ALA A 331 29.07 59.93 -48.93
C ALA A 331 29.55 59.87 -50.39
N LEU A 332 29.75 58.67 -50.94
CA LEU A 332 30.20 58.44 -52.31
C LEU A 332 29.18 58.95 -53.34
N GLU A 333 27.88 58.81 -53.06
CA GLU A 333 26.81 59.34 -53.91
C GLU A 333 26.89 60.87 -54.01
N VAL A 334 27.10 61.55 -52.87
CA VAL A 334 27.31 63.00 -52.85
C VAL A 334 28.55 63.40 -53.66
N GLU A 335 29.67 62.69 -53.50
CA GLU A 335 30.89 62.95 -54.28
C GLU A 335 30.70 62.72 -55.78
N CYS A 336 30.04 61.64 -56.17
CA CYS A 336 29.70 61.35 -57.57
C CYS A 336 28.88 62.49 -58.19
N ASN A 337 27.84 62.94 -57.49
CA ASN A 337 27.00 64.04 -57.93
C ASN A 337 27.81 65.34 -58.08
N GLN A 338 28.70 65.65 -57.12
CA GLN A 338 29.59 66.80 -57.23
C GLN A 338 30.55 66.71 -58.41
N ILE A 339 31.11 65.53 -58.70
CA ILE A 339 32.01 65.31 -59.84
C ILE A 339 31.23 65.50 -61.15
N GLN A 340 30.03 64.94 -61.25
CA GLN A 340 29.17 65.11 -62.43
C GLN A 340 28.83 66.59 -62.66
N GLU A 341 28.47 67.32 -61.62
CA GLU A 341 28.17 68.76 -61.70
C GLU A 341 29.40 69.58 -62.12
N LYS A 342 30.58 69.31 -61.54
CA LYS A 342 31.84 69.94 -61.95
C LYS A 342 32.16 69.68 -63.42
N ARG A 343 31.94 68.46 -63.92
CA ARG A 343 32.12 68.11 -65.33
C ARG A 343 31.15 68.88 -66.23
N ARG A 344 29.89 69.01 -65.82
CA ARG A 344 28.87 69.79 -66.54
C ARG A 344 29.28 71.27 -66.65
N LEU A 345 29.67 71.89 -65.54
CA LEU A 345 30.12 73.29 -65.51
C LEU A 345 31.40 73.52 -66.30
N ALA A 346 32.36 72.58 -66.26
CA ALA A 346 33.59 72.68 -67.04
C ALA A 346 33.31 72.63 -68.55
N GLU A 347 32.39 71.77 -68.98
CA GLU A 347 31.98 71.70 -70.39
C GLU A 347 31.22 72.96 -70.83
N GLU A 348 30.37 73.51 -69.95
CA GLU A 348 29.70 74.80 -70.16
C GLU A 348 30.71 75.93 -70.38
N LYS A 349 31.70 76.02 -69.49
CA LYS A 349 32.76 77.01 -69.58
C LYS A 349 33.60 76.86 -70.85
N ARG A 350 33.99 75.63 -71.23
CA ARG A 350 34.71 75.40 -72.50
C ARG A 350 33.91 75.89 -73.70
N ARG A 351 32.59 75.66 -73.70
CA ARG A 351 31.70 76.11 -74.78
C ARG A 351 31.60 77.64 -74.84
N GLU A 352 31.54 78.30 -73.68
CA GLU A 352 31.57 79.76 -73.58
C GLU A 352 32.90 80.33 -74.07
N ASP A 353 34.03 79.77 -73.62
CA ASP A 353 35.37 80.16 -74.04
C ASP A 353 35.55 79.97 -75.56
N MET A 354 35.04 78.87 -76.14
CA MET A 354 35.05 78.67 -77.60
C MET A 354 34.21 79.74 -78.32
N LYS A 355 33.01 80.05 -77.85
CA LYS A 355 32.17 81.13 -78.42
C LYS A 355 32.87 82.48 -78.33
N GLU A 356 33.51 82.78 -77.20
CA GLU A 356 34.25 84.02 -77.01
C GLU A 356 35.49 84.09 -77.92
N LEU A 357 36.23 82.99 -78.04
CA LEU A 357 37.37 82.88 -78.94
C LEU A 357 36.96 83.04 -80.41
N GLU A 358 35.84 82.44 -80.83
CA GLU A 358 35.28 82.64 -82.16
C GLU A 358 34.93 84.11 -82.42
N LEU A 359 34.30 84.78 -81.46
CA LEU A 359 34.00 86.21 -81.52
C LEU A 359 35.28 87.05 -81.65
N LYS A 360 36.26 86.82 -80.77
CA LYS A 360 37.57 87.48 -80.80
C LYS A 360 38.29 87.25 -82.14
N THR A 361 38.24 86.02 -82.66
CA THR A 361 38.83 85.64 -83.95
C THR A 361 38.15 86.36 -85.11
N LYS A 362 36.81 86.39 -85.14
CA LYS A 362 36.03 87.14 -86.14
C LYS A 362 36.40 88.64 -86.10
N ALA A 363 36.46 89.24 -84.91
CA ALA A 363 36.86 90.64 -84.74
C ALA A 363 38.30 90.91 -85.22
N ALA A 364 39.25 90.03 -84.89
CA ALA A 364 40.63 90.13 -85.37
C ALA A 364 40.73 90.03 -86.89
N ILE A 365 39.98 89.11 -87.53
CA ILE A 365 39.91 88.99 -88.99
C ILE A 365 39.41 90.30 -89.62
N PHE A 366 38.36 90.91 -89.07
CA PHE A 366 37.85 92.22 -89.54
C PHE A 366 38.90 93.33 -89.43
N ALA A 367 39.54 93.45 -88.26
CA ALA A 367 40.58 94.46 -88.03
C ALA A 367 41.78 94.27 -88.98
N GLN A 368 42.24 93.03 -89.14
CA GLN A 368 43.33 92.70 -90.06
C GLN A 368 42.95 92.98 -91.52
N ALA A 369 41.74 92.62 -91.96
CA ALA A 369 41.26 92.89 -93.31
C ALA A 369 41.18 94.40 -93.57
N TRP A 370 40.67 95.16 -92.60
CA TRP A 370 40.64 96.62 -92.67
C TRP A 370 42.04 97.24 -92.77
N TRP A 371 42.98 96.79 -91.93
CA TRP A 371 44.37 97.26 -91.96
C TRP A 371 45.09 96.90 -93.26
N ARG A 372 44.98 95.64 -93.72
CA ARG A 372 45.53 95.21 -95.02
C ARG A 372 44.98 96.07 -96.15
N GLY A 373 43.66 96.35 -96.13
CA GLY A 373 43.03 97.27 -97.06
C GLY A 373 43.56 98.70 -96.96
N TYR A 374 43.67 99.25 -95.74
CA TYR A 374 44.21 100.60 -95.51
C TYR A 374 45.67 100.71 -95.96
N SER A 375 46.52 99.77 -95.58
CA SER A 375 47.93 99.69 -95.96
C SER A 375 48.09 99.63 -97.49
N THR A 376 47.30 98.79 -98.16
CA THR A 376 47.28 98.71 -99.63
C THR A 376 46.89 100.05 -100.26
N ARG A 377 45.81 100.68 -99.77
CA ARG A 377 45.37 102.01 -100.23
C ARG A 377 46.43 103.09 -99.98
N LYS A 378 47.11 103.07 -98.84
CA LYS A 378 48.19 104.00 -98.49
C LYS A 378 49.43 103.79 -99.37
N ALA A 379 49.81 102.54 -99.63
CA ALA A 379 50.90 102.22 -100.55
C ALA A 379 50.62 102.68 -101.98
N LEU A 380 49.38 102.52 -102.47
CA LEU A 380 48.93 103.08 -103.75
C LEU A 380 48.98 104.61 -103.77
N LYS A 381 48.55 105.27 -102.69
CA LYS A 381 48.61 106.74 -102.54
C LYS A 381 50.06 107.28 -102.54
N ASN A 382 51.00 106.55 -101.94
CA ASN A 382 52.43 106.92 -101.93
C ASN A 382 53.11 106.64 -103.27
N LYS A 383 52.74 105.57 -103.99
CA LYS A 383 53.21 105.32 -105.37
C LYS A 383 52.75 106.41 -106.36
N GLY A 384 51.66 107.11 -106.08
CA GLY A 384 51.20 108.25 -106.86
C GLY A 384 52.07 109.52 -106.75
N LYS A 385 52.99 109.62 -105.78
CA LYS A 385 53.77 110.85 -105.53
C LYS A 385 55.24 110.82 -106.02
N SER A 386 55.76 109.71 -106.57
CA SER A 386 57.20 109.58 -106.90
C SER A 386 57.56 109.33 -108.38
N LYS A 387 56.77 109.79 -109.35
CA LYS A 387 57.19 109.76 -110.77
C LYS A 387 56.94 111.09 -111.50
N LYS A 388 57.93 111.99 -111.48
CA LYS A 388 58.13 113.03 -112.50
C LYS A 388 59.63 113.19 -112.78
N ALA A 389 60.02 113.05 -114.06
CA ALA A 389 61.34 113.25 -114.71
C ALA A 389 62.44 112.17 -114.52
N LYS A 390 63.32 111.79 -115.46
CA LYS A 390 63.45 111.94 -116.94
C LYS A 390 64.64 111.08 -117.44
N LYS A 391 64.38 110.11 -118.33
CA LYS A 391 65.09 109.63 -119.55
C LYS A 391 66.64 109.74 -119.72
N GLY A 392 67.32 108.58 -119.78
CA GLY A 392 68.44 108.10 -120.67
C GLY A 392 69.80 108.84 -120.67
N LYS A 393 70.96 108.27 -121.05
CA LYS A 393 71.32 106.95 -121.60
C LYS A 393 72.86 106.83 -121.67
N GLY A 394 73.42 105.70 -121.25
CA GLY A 394 74.70 105.14 -121.74
C GLY A 394 75.96 105.77 -121.16
N LYS A 395 76.97 105.01 -120.76
CA LYS A 395 77.42 103.73 -121.30
C LYS A 395 78.25 103.10 -120.19
N LYS A 396 78.27 101.77 -120.04
CA LYS A 396 79.26 101.11 -119.18
C LYS A 396 78.95 101.30 -117.69
N THR A 397 79.18 100.32 -116.82
CA THR A 397 80.45 99.78 -116.32
C THR A 397 81.28 100.81 -115.56
N LYS A 398 81.03 100.88 -114.24
CA LYS A 398 82.02 100.78 -113.18
C LYS A 398 81.33 100.20 -111.95
#